data_AF-A0A3L7UC61-F1
#
_entry.id   AF-A0A3L7UC61-F1
#
_cell.length_a   1.000
_cell.length_b   1.000
_cell.length_c   1.000
_cell.angle_alpha   90.00
_cell.angle_beta   90.00
_cell.angle_gamma   90.00
#
_symmetry.space_group_name_H-M   'P 1'
#
loop_
_entity.id
_entity.type
_entity.pdbx_description
1 polymer ?
#
loop_
_entity_poly.entity_id
_entity_poly.type
_entity_poly.pdbx_seq_one_letter_code
_entity_poly.pdbx_strand_id
1 'polypeptide(L)'
;MLHRAFWCIAVARHSQDRKALAGQKDPTACHGSALPGCATLAESEALCRGVARHYENFTVATRLVPRRLRQHLTNVYAFARWSDDLADESPSPSEAARGLAHWRQHLESCFAGNPTHPVFIALAETVRQTGLTIKPFSDLLSAFEEDQAFDQDQIRVRYATRTALLDYCHRSADPVGQIVLALEGCHDPELISMSDAICTGLQLVNFWQDVKRDRLAGRVYLPRDDMDRFGIEETALDASRASPDLIRLLREEVAWAGECFDAGSPLVKRAPLVLQPAIRMFLAGGRAVASCVERAGFDTLSVRPMVSTWTKLRLAAAAWCEITTAPWRSRV
;
A
#
# COMPACT_ATOMS: atom_id res chain seq x y z
N MET A 1 16.90 -7.41 -5.53
CA MET A 1 15.46 -7.67 -5.81
C MET A 1 14.71 -8.02 -4.52
N LEU A 2 14.60 -7.10 -3.56
CA LEU A 2 13.89 -7.31 -2.28
C LEU A 2 13.37 -5.97 -1.74
N HIS A 3 12.67 -5.20 -2.59
CA HIS A 3 12.42 -3.77 -2.39
C HIS A 3 10.99 -3.33 -2.07
N ARG A 4 10.08 -4.23 -1.69
CA ARG A 4 8.66 -3.88 -1.54
C ARG A 4 8.12 -4.37 -0.21
N ALA A 5 8.62 -3.78 0.86
CA ALA A 5 8.26 -4.26 2.17
C ALA A 5 6.81 -3.90 2.51
N PHE A 6 5.94 -4.87 2.25
CA PHE A 6 4.93 -5.27 3.21
C PHE A 6 3.75 -4.26 3.30
N TRP A 7 2.78 -4.52 2.43
CA TRP A 7 1.34 -4.26 2.53
C TRP A 7 0.83 -2.82 2.35
N CYS A 8 1.43 -1.77 2.94
CA CYS A 8 1.16 -0.38 2.50
C CYS A 8 1.89 -0.04 1.18
N ILE A 9 3.02 -0.72 0.92
CA ILE A 9 3.86 -0.49 -0.27
C ILE A 9 3.29 -1.16 -1.54
N ALA A 10 2.25 -2.00 -1.43
CA ALA A 10 1.55 -2.47 -2.62
C ALA A 10 0.59 -1.41 -3.21
N VAL A 11 0.31 -0.33 -2.46
CA VAL A 11 -0.43 0.86 -2.91
C VAL A 11 0.52 2.03 -3.23
N ALA A 12 1.79 1.97 -2.81
CA ALA A 12 2.83 2.86 -3.28
C ALA A 12 3.37 2.41 -4.66
N ARG A 13 2.70 2.95 -5.68
CA ARG A 13 3.01 2.95 -7.11
C ARG A 13 4.50 2.84 -7.44
N HIS A 14 4.87 1.95 -8.37
CA HIS A 14 6.27 1.80 -8.77
C HIS A 14 6.47 1.50 -10.26
N SER A 15 7.05 2.46 -11.00
CA SER A 15 7.11 2.47 -12.47
C SER A 15 8.36 1.94 -13.17
N GLN A 16 9.40 1.46 -12.48
CA GLN A 16 10.69 1.18 -13.17
C GLN A 16 11.25 -0.25 -13.13
N ASP A 17 10.63 -1.18 -12.40
CA ASP A 17 10.95 -2.62 -12.55
C ASP A 17 10.06 -3.33 -13.60
N ARG A 18 9.18 -2.59 -14.30
CA ARG A 18 8.08 -3.14 -15.13
C ARG A 18 8.49 -3.80 -16.46
N LYS A 19 9.71 -3.56 -16.97
CA LYS A 19 10.13 -4.08 -18.30
C LYS A 19 10.45 -5.58 -18.35
N ALA A 20 10.73 -6.23 -17.23
CA ALA A 20 11.02 -7.67 -17.22
C ALA A 20 9.75 -8.56 -17.25
N LEU A 21 8.58 -8.00 -16.91
CA LEU A 21 7.29 -8.71 -16.89
C LEU A 21 6.39 -8.41 -18.10
N ALA A 22 6.76 -7.44 -18.94
CA ALA A 22 6.05 -7.16 -20.18
C ALA A 22 6.09 -8.35 -21.18
N GLY A 23 7.04 -9.27 -21.02
CA GLY A 23 7.15 -10.48 -21.86
C GLY A 23 6.20 -11.63 -21.48
N GLN A 24 5.44 -11.50 -20.38
CA GLN A 24 4.48 -12.52 -19.91
C GLN A 24 3.07 -11.94 -19.67
N LYS A 25 2.84 -10.69 -20.06
CA LYS A 25 1.49 -10.14 -20.16
C LYS A 25 0.98 -10.48 -21.54
N ASP A 26 0.05 -11.43 -21.59
CA ASP A 26 -0.81 -11.59 -22.74
C ASP A 26 -1.39 -10.20 -23.07
N PRO A 27 -1.14 -9.63 -24.27
CA PRO A 27 -1.59 -8.29 -24.65
C PRO A 27 -3.11 -8.09 -24.54
N THR A 28 -3.87 -9.17 -24.35
CA THR A 28 -5.32 -9.18 -24.12
C THR A 28 -5.73 -8.78 -22.70
N ALA A 29 -4.85 -8.90 -21.69
CA ALA A 29 -5.19 -8.66 -20.28
C ALA A 29 -5.46 -7.17 -19.93
N CYS A 30 -4.93 -6.22 -20.70
CA CYS A 30 -5.21 -4.79 -20.51
C CYS A 30 -6.38 -4.27 -21.37
N HIS A 31 -6.95 -5.09 -22.24
CA HIS A 31 -8.01 -4.69 -23.17
C HIS A 31 -9.27 -5.51 -22.99
N GLY A 32 -9.85 -5.53 -21.78
CA GLY A 32 -11.23 -5.95 -21.56
C GLY A 32 -11.66 -7.25 -22.26
N SER A 33 -10.73 -8.18 -22.50
CA SER A 33 -11.06 -9.43 -23.17
C SER A 33 -11.83 -10.25 -22.16
N ALA A 34 -13.08 -10.56 -22.47
CA ALA A 34 -13.96 -11.37 -21.67
C ALA A 34 -13.17 -12.58 -21.11
N LEU A 35 -12.89 -12.54 -19.80
CA LEU A 35 -12.50 -13.74 -19.09
C LEU A 35 -13.62 -14.75 -19.32
N PRO A 36 -13.29 -16.04 -19.56
CA PRO A 36 -14.28 -17.04 -19.91
C PRO A 36 -15.44 -16.96 -18.91
N GLY A 37 -16.62 -16.65 -19.43
CA GLY A 37 -17.82 -16.61 -18.61
C GLY A 37 -17.93 -17.94 -17.87
N CYS A 38 -18.02 -17.87 -16.53
CA CYS A 38 -18.09 -18.99 -15.60
C CYS A 38 -16.75 -19.53 -15.05
N ALA A 39 -15.85 -18.65 -14.58
CA ALA A 39 -14.76 -19.10 -13.70
C ALA A 39 -15.32 -19.61 -12.36
N THR A 40 -14.90 -20.79 -11.93
CA THR A 40 -15.25 -21.32 -10.61
C THR A 40 -14.54 -20.55 -9.48
N LEU A 41 -15.03 -20.68 -8.25
CA LEU A 41 -14.35 -20.11 -7.07
C LEU A 41 -12.91 -20.63 -6.94
N ALA A 42 -12.67 -21.93 -7.16
CA ALA A 42 -11.35 -22.53 -7.02
C ALA A 42 -10.33 -21.97 -8.03
N GLU A 43 -10.75 -21.76 -9.29
CA GLU A 43 -9.94 -21.13 -10.33
C GLU A 43 -9.66 -19.66 -10.01
N SER A 44 -10.68 -18.94 -9.55
CA SER A 44 -10.59 -17.55 -9.14
C SER A 44 -9.59 -17.34 -7.99
N GLU A 45 -9.65 -18.18 -6.96
CA GLU A 45 -8.69 -18.18 -5.86
C GLU A 45 -7.29 -18.58 -6.30
N ALA A 46 -7.16 -19.52 -7.24
CA ALA A 46 -5.88 -19.93 -7.80
C ALA A 46 -5.22 -18.80 -8.58
N LEU A 47 -6.00 -18.06 -9.37
CA LEU A 47 -5.57 -16.84 -10.06
C LEU A 47 -5.09 -15.80 -9.05
N CYS A 48 -5.84 -15.54 -7.97
CA CYS A 48 -5.41 -14.60 -6.93
C CYS A 48 -4.08 -15.05 -6.28
N ARG A 49 -3.93 -16.36 -5.99
CA ARG A 49 -2.66 -16.92 -5.49
C ARG A 49 -1.51 -16.76 -6.47
N GLY A 50 -1.77 -16.90 -7.77
CA GLY A 50 -0.80 -16.63 -8.84
C GLY A 50 -0.29 -15.19 -8.76
N VAL A 51 -1.21 -14.23 -8.78
CA VAL A 51 -0.90 -12.79 -8.66
C VAL A 51 -0.07 -12.51 -7.41
N ALA A 52 -0.45 -13.04 -6.25
CA ALA A 52 0.28 -12.89 -5.01
C ALA A 52 1.71 -13.48 -5.01
N ARG A 53 1.90 -14.65 -5.65
CA ARG A 53 3.21 -15.35 -5.70
C ARG A 53 4.25 -14.63 -6.54
N HIS A 54 3.82 -13.88 -7.56
CA HIS A 54 4.73 -13.09 -8.39
C HIS A 54 5.40 -11.94 -7.62
N TYR A 55 5.01 -11.69 -6.37
CA TYR A 55 5.59 -10.67 -5.50
C TYR A 55 6.13 -11.27 -4.19
N GLU A 56 7.44 -11.51 -4.15
CA GLU A 56 8.13 -12.22 -3.04
C GLU A 56 7.84 -11.64 -1.65
N ASN A 57 7.73 -10.30 -1.52
CA ASN A 57 7.48 -9.67 -0.22
C ASN A 57 6.07 -9.97 0.31
N PHE A 58 5.07 -10.07 -0.56
CA PHE A 58 3.72 -10.48 -0.17
C PHE A 58 3.71 -11.93 0.32
N THR A 59 4.52 -12.79 -0.30
CA THR A 59 4.66 -14.19 0.12
C THR A 59 5.22 -14.31 1.54
N VAL A 60 6.17 -13.47 1.92
CA VAL A 60 6.70 -13.48 3.30
C VAL A 60 5.69 -12.90 4.29
N ALA A 61 4.95 -11.83 3.94
CA ALA A 61 3.87 -11.27 4.77
C ALA A 61 2.78 -12.28 5.08
N THR A 62 2.34 -12.95 4.03
CA THR A 62 1.28 -13.97 4.09
C THR A 62 1.71 -15.20 4.89
N ARG A 63 3.02 -15.42 5.07
CA ARG A 63 3.53 -16.50 5.93
C ARG A 63 3.50 -16.14 7.41
N LEU A 64 3.48 -14.86 7.78
CA LEU A 64 3.40 -14.39 9.17
C LEU A 64 1.99 -14.42 9.76
N VAL A 65 0.99 -14.63 8.91
CA VAL A 65 -0.41 -14.78 9.31
C VAL A 65 -0.84 -16.26 9.30
N PRO A 66 -1.87 -16.64 10.09
CA PRO A 66 -2.41 -18.00 10.11
C PRO A 66 -2.83 -18.49 8.73
N ARG A 67 -2.76 -19.81 8.52
CA ARG A 67 -3.12 -20.43 7.22
C ARG A 67 -4.52 -20.05 6.74
N ARG A 68 -5.50 -19.93 7.66
CA ARG A 68 -6.88 -19.56 7.35
C ARG A 68 -7.03 -18.16 6.74
N LEU A 69 -6.15 -17.21 7.07
CA LEU A 69 -6.19 -15.84 6.52
C LEU A 69 -5.53 -15.70 5.15
N ARG A 70 -4.68 -16.66 4.75
CA ARG A 70 -3.80 -16.48 3.60
C ARG A 70 -4.57 -16.31 2.30
N GLN A 71 -5.66 -17.06 2.13
CA GLN A 71 -6.47 -16.95 0.92
C GLN A 71 -7.22 -15.63 0.88
N HIS A 72 -7.82 -15.19 1.99
CA HIS A 72 -8.49 -13.90 2.07
C HIS A 72 -7.55 -12.74 1.74
N LEU A 73 -6.36 -12.73 2.34
CA LEU A 73 -5.35 -11.71 2.07
C LEU A 73 -4.90 -11.73 0.61
N THR A 74 -4.78 -12.91 0.03
CA THR A 74 -4.44 -13.09 -1.38
C THR A 74 -5.52 -12.51 -2.30
N ASN A 75 -6.80 -12.71 -1.97
CA ASN A 75 -7.92 -12.17 -2.74
C ASN A 75 -7.99 -10.64 -2.64
N VAL A 76 -7.82 -10.09 -1.43
CA VAL A 76 -7.73 -8.64 -1.19
C VAL A 76 -6.53 -8.04 -1.93
N TYR A 77 -5.37 -8.71 -1.88
CA TYR A 77 -4.17 -8.28 -2.60
C TYR A 77 -4.39 -8.26 -4.12
N ALA A 78 -5.03 -9.30 -4.68
CA ALA A 78 -5.33 -9.34 -6.10
C ALA A 78 -6.24 -8.17 -6.52
N PHE A 79 -7.25 -7.83 -5.73
CA PHE A 79 -8.07 -6.63 -5.95
C PHE A 79 -7.21 -5.35 -5.97
N ALA A 80 -6.43 -5.12 -4.93
CA ALA A 80 -5.60 -3.91 -4.82
C ALA A 80 -4.59 -3.83 -5.98
N ARG A 81 -4.00 -4.97 -6.35
CA ARG A 81 -3.02 -5.04 -7.43
C ARG A 81 -3.63 -4.74 -8.79
N TRP A 82 -4.79 -5.30 -9.11
CA TRP A 82 -5.49 -4.98 -10.36
C TRP A 82 -5.86 -3.51 -10.44
N SER A 83 -6.28 -2.93 -9.31
CA SER A 83 -6.61 -1.50 -9.22
C SER A 83 -5.38 -0.61 -9.51
N ASP A 84 -4.22 -0.94 -8.90
CA ASP A 84 -2.95 -0.28 -9.18
C ASP A 84 -2.53 -0.44 -10.65
N ASP A 85 -2.61 -1.65 -11.21
CA ASP A 85 -2.24 -1.90 -12.62
C ASP A 85 -3.12 -1.11 -13.59
N LEU A 86 -4.44 -1.03 -13.35
CA LEU A 86 -5.36 -0.21 -14.14
C LEU A 86 -5.01 1.29 -14.08
N ALA A 87 -4.63 1.78 -12.90
CA ALA A 87 -4.17 3.16 -12.74
C ALA A 87 -2.83 3.41 -13.46
N ASP A 88 -1.86 2.54 -13.28
CA ASP A 88 -0.45 2.88 -13.45
C ASP A 88 0.15 2.34 -14.77
N GLU A 89 -0.55 1.41 -15.44
CA GLU A 89 -0.11 0.76 -16.69
C GLU A 89 -1.04 1.02 -17.88
N SER A 90 -2.11 1.79 -17.69
CA SER A 90 -2.99 2.20 -18.78
C SER A 90 -2.25 3.10 -19.79
N PRO A 91 -2.54 2.99 -21.10
CA PRO A 91 -1.82 3.77 -22.13
C PRO A 91 -2.07 5.28 -22.04
N SER A 92 -3.21 5.68 -21.47
CA SER A 92 -3.58 7.08 -21.26
C SER A 92 -4.38 7.28 -19.96
N PRO A 93 -4.44 8.51 -19.43
CA PRO A 93 -5.23 8.83 -18.24
C PRO A 93 -6.73 8.57 -18.42
N SER A 94 -7.26 8.81 -19.62
CA SER A 94 -8.67 8.53 -19.97
C SER A 94 -8.97 7.03 -19.93
N GLU A 95 -8.04 6.19 -20.41
CA GLU A 95 -8.19 4.74 -20.34
C GLU A 95 -8.06 4.23 -18.90
N ALA A 96 -7.17 4.82 -18.09
CA ALA A 96 -7.07 4.52 -16.67
C ALA A 96 -8.40 4.83 -15.95
N ALA A 97 -8.95 6.02 -16.17
CA ALA A 97 -10.22 6.43 -15.57
C ALA A 97 -11.38 5.51 -15.98
N ARG A 98 -11.48 5.15 -17.27
CA ARG A 98 -12.49 4.20 -17.76
C ARG A 98 -12.30 2.81 -17.15
N GLY A 99 -11.07 2.33 -17.06
CA GLY A 99 -10.73 1.03 -16.45
C GLY A 99 -11.12 0.97 -14.97
N LEU A 100 -10.76 2.01 -14.20
CA LEU A 100 -11.10 2.13 -12.79
C LEU A 100 -12.62 2.26 -12.57
N ALA A 101 -13.33 3.01 -13.40
CA ALA A 101 -14.78 3.11 -13.34
C ALA A 101 -15.47 1.76 -13.57
N HIS A 102 -15.01 0.98 -14.55
CA HIS A 102 -15.51 -0.38 -14.78
C HIS A 102 -15.16 -1.32 -13.62
N TRP A 103 -13.96 -1.18 -13.05
CA TRP A 103 -13.54 -1.94 -11.88
C TRP A 103 -14.38 -1.63 -10.63
N ARG A 104 -14.79 -0.36 -10.46
CA ARG A 104 -15.74 0.07 -9.42
C ARG A 104 -17.11 -0.58 -9.59
N GLN A 105 -17.62 -0.68 -10.82
CA GLN A 105 -18.87 -1.41 -11.08
C GLN A 105 -18.77 -2.90 -10.70
N HIS A 106 -17.63 -3.54 -10.96
CA HIS A 106 -17.40 -4.91 -10.50
C HIS A 106 -17.32 -5.03 -8.97
N LEU A 107 -16.73 -4.04 -8.29
CA LEU A 107 -16.73 -3.98 -6.83
C LEU A 107 -18.15 -3.87 -6.28
N GLU A 108 -18.97 -2.96 -6.81
CA GLU A 108 -20.37 -2.82 -6.41
C GLU A 108 -21.16 -4.11 -6.65
N SER A 109 -20.99 -4.73 -7.82
CA SER A 109 -21.63 -6.01 -8.17
C SER A 109 -21.21 -7.15 -7.24
N CYS A 110 -19.93 -7.20 -6.86
CA CYS A 110 -19.39 -8.16 -5.90
C CYS A 110 -20.11 -8.05 -4.54
N PHE A 111 -20.20 -6.85 -4.00
CA PHE A 111 -20.85 -6.59 -2.71
C PHE A 111 -22.38 -6.67 -2.77
N ALA A 112 -22.98 -6.58 -3.96
CA ALA A 112 -24.38 -6.89 -4.22
C ALA A 112 -24.66 -8.40 -4.41
N GLY A 113 -23.63 -9.26 -4.35
CA GLY A 113 -23.77 -10.72 -4.46
C GLY A 113 -23.76 -11.26 -5.90
N ASN A 114 -23.41 -10.44 -6.89
CA ASN A 114 -23.37 -10.80 -8.32
C ASN A 114 -21.97 -10.60 -8.93
N PRO A 115 -20.88 -11.20 -8.38
CA PRO A 115 -19.54 -11.04 -8.92
C PRO A 115 -19.41 -11.72 -10.29
N THR A 116 -18.84 -11.01 -11.27
CA THR A 116 -18.68 -11.53 -12.64
C THR A 116 -17.22 -11.78 -13.03
N HIS A 117 -16.28 -11.01 -12.46
CA HIS A 117 -14.86 -11.13 -12.75
C HIS A 117 -14.17 -12.03 -11.71
N PRO A 118 -13.23 -12.94 -12.08
CA PRO A 118 -12.61 -13.91 -11.18
C PRO A 118 -12.06 -13.35 -9.87
N VAL A 119 -11.36 -12.21 -9.91
CA VAL A 119 -10.88 -11.53 -8.68
C VAL A 119 -12.03 -11.23 -7.72
N PHE A 120 -13.15 -10.76 -8.26
CA PHE A 120 -14.34 -10.43 -7.47
C PHE A 120 -15.12 -11.68 -7.06
N ILE A 121 -15.08 -12.78 -7.81
CA ILE A 121 -15.64 -14.07 -7.38
C ILE A 121 -14.90 -14.56 -6.13
N ALA A 122 -13.57 -14.51 -6.13
CA ALA A 122 -12.77 -14.87 -4.96
C ALA A 122 -12.95 -13.87 -3.79
N LEU A 123 -13.03 -12.56 -4.09
CA LEU A 123 -13.28 -11.54 -3.08
C LEU A 123 -14.67 -11.68 -2.45
N ALA A 124 -15.71 -11.98 -3.22
CA ALA A 124 -17.07 -12.17 -2.72
C ALA A 124 -17.13 -13.29 -1.67
N GLU A 125 -16.40 -14.39 -1.89
CA GLU A 125 -16.30 -15.46 -0.88
C GLU A 125 -15.61 -14.98 0.40
N THR A 126 -14.58 -14.14 0.26
CA THR A 126 -13.91 -13.52 1.42
C THR A 126 -14.86 -12.59 2.17
N VAL A 127 -15.60 -11.73 1.47
CA VAL A 127 -16.63 -10.85 2.05
C VAL A 127 -17.68 -11.67 2.80
N ARG A 128 -18.21 -12.73 2.18
CA ARG A 128 -19.22 -13.62 2.77
C ARG A 128 -18.74 -14.28 4.07
N GLN A 129 -17.47 -14.72 4.12
CA GLN A 129 -16.92 -15.42 5.29
C GLN A 129 -16.51 -14.48 6.42
N THR A 130 -16.17 -13.22 6.13
CA THR A 130 -15.53 -12.31 7.10
C THR A 130 -16.36 -11.08 7.45
N GLY A 131 -17.43 -10.80 6.70
CA GLY A 131 -18.28 -9.63 6.93
C GLY A 131 -17.61 -8.30 6.57
N LEU A 132 -16.58 -8.33 5.72
CA LEU A 132 -15.95 -7.10 5.21
C LEU A 132 -17.00 -6.19 4.55
N THR A 133 -16.83 -4.88 4.74
CA THR A 133 -17.69 -3.86 4.13
C THR A 133 -17.05 -3.32 2.85
N ILE A 134 -17.85 -2.73 1.98
CA ILE A 134 -17.37 -2.18 0.71
C ILE A 134 -16.47 -0.94 0.90
N LYS A 135 -16.68 -0.18 1.99
CA LYS A 135 -16.07 1.15 2.17
C LYS A 135 -14.54 1.14 2.01
N PRO A 136 -13.76 0.29 2.70
CA PRO A 136 -12.30 0.27 2.54
C PRO A 136 -11.84 0.02 1.10
N PHE A 137 -12.56 -0.79 0.33
CA PHE A 137 -12.25 -1.08 -1.07
C PHE A 137 -12.57 0.11 -1.98
N SER A 138 -13.71 0.76 -1.74
CA SER A 138 -14.11 1.97 -2.45
C SER A 138 -13.16 3.15 -2.21
N ASP A 139 -12.68 3.28 -0.97
CA ASP A 139 -11.70 4.28 -0.58
C ASP A 139 -10.39 4.08 -1.34
N LEU A 140 -9.86 2.84 -1.39
CA LEU A 140 -8.68 2.51 -2.18
C LEU A 140 -8.85 2.87 -3.65
N LEU A 141 -9.99 2.54 -4.26
CA LEU A 141 -10.26 2.91 -5.65
C LEU A 141 -10.30 4.42 -5.86
N SER A 142 -10.87 5.17 -4.93
CA SER A 142 -10.93 6.62 -5.04
C SER A 142 -9.54 7.26 -5.02
N ALA A 143 -8.59 6.71 -4.25
CA ALA A 143 -7.21 7.17 -4.25
C ALA A 143 -6.52 6.87 -5.59
N PHE A 144 -6.73 5.67 -6.16
CA PHE A 144 -6.20 5.32 -7.48
C PHE A 144 -6.75 6.21 -8.60
N GLU A 145 -8.03 6.59 -8.52
CA GLU A 145 -8.69 7.52 -9.45
C GLU A 145 -8.13 8.94 -9.33
N GLU A 146 -8.00 9.47 -8.11
CA GLU A 146 -7.43 10.80 -7.86
C GLU A 146 -6.03 10.94 -8.43
N ASP A 147 -5.22 9.92 -8.22
CA ASP A 147 -3.85 9.92 -8.69
C ASP A 147 -3.69 9.86 -10.24
N GLN A 148 -4.79 9.76 -11.01
CA GLN A 148 -4.82 9.91 -12.48
C GLN A 148 -5.24 11.29 -12.94
N ALA A 149 -5.79 12.12 -12.04
CA ALA A 149 -6.12 13.48 -12.38
C ALA A 149 -4.83 14.23 -12.73
N PHE A 150 -4.89 15.07 -13.75
CA PHE A 150 -3.83 16.04 -14.02
C PHE A 150 -4.39 17.42 -13.73
N ASP A 151 -3.58 18.23 -13.09
CA ASP A 151 -3.85 19.65 -13.00
C ASP A 151 -3.30 20.42 -14.21
N GLN A 152 -3.46 21.74 -14.19
CA GLN A 152 -3.09 22.63 -15.29
C GLN A 152 -1.58 22.62 -15.57
N ASP A 153 -0.75 22.26 -14.59
CA ASP A 153 0.71 22.25 -14.68
C ASP A 153 1.26 20.86 -15.09
N GLN A 154 0.38 19.95 -15.52
CA GLN A 154 0.70 18.55 -15.82
C GLN A 154 1.25 17.75 -14.62
N ILE A 155 1.03 18.25 -13.41
CA ILE A 155 1.29 17.50 -12.18
C ILE A 155 0.06 16.64 -11.90
N ARG A 156 0.30 15.38 -11.52
CA ARG A 156 -0.77 14.43 -11.23
C ARG A 156 -1.32 14.60 -9.82
N VAL A 157 -0.44 14.92 -8.87
CA VAL A 157 -0.77 14.94 -7.45
C VAL A 157 0.01 16.06 -6.77
N ARG A 158 -0.73 16.95 -6.08
CA ARG A 158 -0.21 17.97 -5.16
C ARG A 158 -1.18 18.18 -4.01
N TYR A 159 -0.65 18.49 -2.83
CA TYR A 159 -1.46 18.79 -1.64
C TYR A 159 -1.09 20.15 -1.08
N ALA A 160 -2.10 20.98 -0.82
CA ALA A 160 -1.88 22.29 -0.21
C ALA A 160 -1.39 22.17 1.24
N THR A 161 -2.00 21.27 2.01
CA THR A 161 -1.81 21.16 3.46
C THR A 161 -1.57 19.72 3.89
N ARG A 162 -1.01 19.53 5.10
CA ARG A 162 -0.92 18.22 5.74
C ARG A 162 -2.27 17.53 5.87
N THR A 163 -3.34 18.28 6.16
CA THR A 163 -4.71 17.73 6.24
C THR A 163 -5.14 17.12 4.91
N ALA A 164 -4.91 17.81 3.79
CA ALA A 164 -5.25 17.27 2.46
C ALA A 164 -4.43 16.01 2.14
N LEU A 165 -3.15 15.97 2.52
CA LEU A 165 -2.32 14.77 2.37
C LEU A 165 -2.82 13.61 3.26
N LEU A 166 -3.26 13.90 4.49
CA LEU A 166 -3.85 12.90 5.37
C LEU A 166 -5.18 12.35 4.82
N ASP A 167 -6.02 13.19 4.22
CA ASP A 167 -7.26 12.74 3.56
C ASP A 167 -6.98 11.80 2.38
N TYR A 168 -5.84 11.96 1.72
CA TYR A 168 -5.35 10.96 0.76
C TYR A 168 -4.85 9.69 1.45
N CYS A 169 -4.08 9.77 2.54
CA CYS A 169 -3.65 8.60 3.32
C CYS A 169 -4.82 7.77 3.87
N HIS A 170 -5.88 8.44 4.35
CA HIS A 170 -7.13 7.84 4.82
C HIS A 170 -7.82 6.98 3.75
N ARG A 171 -7.51 7.20 2.46
CA ARG A 171 -8.07 6.45 1.33
C ARG A 171 -7.06 5.51 0.66
N SER A 172 -5.78 5.87 0.64
CA SER A 172 -4.72 5.13 -0.06
C SER A 172 -4.01 4.10 0.81
N ALA A 173 -3.97 4.29 2.14
CA ALA A 173 -3.16 3.47 3.03
C ALA A 173 -3.97 2.84 4.16
N ASP A 174 -4.78 3.63 4.86
CA ASP A 174 -5.52 3.20 6.05
C ASP A 174 -6.53 2.08 5.80
N PRO A 175 -7.28 2.08 4.68
CA PRO A 175 -8.23 1.01 4.37
C PRO A 175 -7.58 -0.38 4.34
N VAL A 176 -6.29 -0.43 3.99
CA VAL A 176 -5.51 -1.66 4.02
C VAL A 176 -5.57 -2.21 5.45
N GLY A 177 -5.06 -1.45 6.44
CA GLY A 177 -5.11 -1.75 7.89
C GLY A 177 -6.45 -2.25 8.39
N GLN A 178 -7.50 -1.50 8.05
CA GLN A 178 -8.90 -1.79 8.39
C GLN A 178 -9.34 -3.16 7.86
N ILE A 179 -8.95 -3.54 6.64
CA ILE A 179 -9.28 -4.85 6.07
C ILE A 179 -8.61 -5.98 6.87
N VAL A 180 -7.32 -5.88 7.24
CA VAL A 180 -6.67 -6.95 8.04
C VAL A 180 -7.31 -7.12 9.41
N LEU A 181 -7.65 -6.02 10.09
CA LEU A 181 -8.35 -6.11 11.36
C LEU A 181 -9.72 -6.78 11.18
N ALA A 182 -10.49 -6.36 10.17
CA ALA A 182 -11.81 -6.92 9.90
C ALA A 182 -11.77 -8.40 9.45
N LEU A 183 -10.71 -8.85 8.78
CA LEU A 183 -10.50 -10.28 8.47
C LEU A 183 -10.40 -11.17 9.74
N GLU A 184 -10.04 -10.56 10.89
CA GLU A 184 -10.03 -11.19 12.21
C GLU A 184 -11.24 -10.80 13.07
N GLY A 185 -12.29 -10.23 12.46
CA GLY A 185 -13.50 -9.79 13.16
C GLY A 185 -13.26 -8.62 14.13
N CYS A 186 -12.15 -7.89 13.98
CA CYS A 186 -11.82 -6.75 14.83
C CYS A 186 -12.42 -5.46 14.25
N HIS A 187 -13.45 -4.94 14.91
CA HIS A 187 -14.17 -3.73 14.52
C HIS A 187 -14.10 -2.60 15.56
N ASP A 188 -13.25 -2.75 16.58
CA ASP A 188 -13.04 -1.73 17.61
C ASP A 188 -12.48 -0.44 16.97
N PRO A 189 -13.21 0.70 17.04
CA PRO A 189 -12.77 1.97 16.48
C PRO A 189 -11.42 2.44 17.02
N GLU A 190 -11.07 2.10 18.26
CA GLU A 190 -9.80 2.49 18.85
C GLU A 190 -8.64 1.70 18.23
N LEU A 191 -8.82 0.40 17.99
CA LEU A 191 -7.81 -0.43 17.31
C LEU A 191 -7.68 -0.04 15.84
N ILE A 192 -8.79 0.32 15.19
CA ILE A 192 -8.80 0.86 13.82
C ILE A 192 -7.99 2.15 13.77
N SER A 193 -8.24 3.11 14.66
CA SER A 193 -7.48 4.37 14.69
C SER A 193 -5.98 4.16 14.90
N MET A 194 -5.58 3.19 15.73
CA MET A 194 -4.17 2.85 15.88
C MET A 194 -3.59 2.21 14.61
N SER A 195 -4.38 1.40 13.90
CA SER A 195 -3.96 0.81 12.62
C SER A 195 -3.79 1.87 11.56
N ASP A 196 -4.76 2.79 11.46
CA ASP A 196 -4.74 3.95 10.55
C ASP A 196 -3.47 4.79 10.80
N ALA A 197 -3.12 5.05 12.06
CA ALA A 197 -1.88 5.74 12.40
C ALA A 197 -0.62 5.00 11.91
N ILE A 198 -0.55 3.66 12.02
CA ILE A 198 0.56 2.88 11.45
C ILE A 198 0.57 2.99 9.92
N CYS A 199 -0.58 2.80 9.27
CA CYS A 199 -0.72 2.82 7.82
C CYS A 199 -0.35 4.18 7.23
N THR A 200 -0.85 5.26 7.81
CA THR A 200 -0.48 6.64 7.47
C THR A 200 1.01 6.87 7.68
N GLY A 201 1.61 6.47 8.81
CA GLY A 201 3.05 6.62 9.03
C GLY A 201 3.89 5.86 7.99
N LEU A 202 3.45 4.66 7.59
CA LEU A 202 4.09 3.88 6.53
C LEU A 202 4.01 4.59 5.18
N GLN A 203 2.89 5.24 4.88
CA GLN A 203 2.69 5.96 3.64
C GLN A 203 3.53 7.25 3.58
N LEU A 204 3.52 8.04 4.66
CA LEU A 204 4.32 9.26 4.77
C LEU A 204 5.82 8.95 4.61
N VAL A 205 6.35 7.95 5.31
CA VAL A 205 7.77 7.62 5.20
C VAL A 205 8.16 7.12 3.79
N ASN A 206 7.22 6.53 3.04
CA ASN A 206 7.46 6.19 1.64
C ASN A 206 7.60 7.45 0.78
N PHE A 207 6.71 8.44 0.94
CA PHE A 207 6.81 9.72 0.22
C PHE A 207 8.16 10.40 0.49
N TRP A 208 8.61 10.41 1.75
CA TRP A 208 9.89 11.04 2.12
C TRP A 208 11.10 10.27 1.59
N GLN A 209 11.01 8.94 1.48
CA GLN A 209 12.03 8.11 0.84
C GLN A 209 12.10 8.35 -0.67
N ASP A 210 10.98 8.69 -1.32
CA ASP A 210 10.78 8.65 -2.78
C ASP A 210 10.63 10.03 -3.45
N VAL A 211 10.88 11.14 -2.75
CA VAL A 211 10.78 12.52 -3.27
C VAL A 211 11.27 12.67 -4.71
N LYS A 212 12.50 12.24 -5.04
CA LYS A 212 13.04 12.35 -6.42
C LYS A 212 12.24 11.56 -7.42
N ARG A 213 11.87 10.34 -7.05
CA ARG A 213 11.16 9.41 -7.92
C ARG A 213 9.74 9.91 -8.18
N ASP A 214 9.04 10.35 -7.14
CA ASP A 214 7.70 10.89 -7.27
C ASP A 214 7.71 12.15 -8.12
N ARG A 215 8.70 13.03 -7.91
CA ARG A 215 8.90 14.20 -8.78
C ARG A 215 9.08 13.82 -10.25
N LEU A 216 9.94 12.83 -10.55
CA LEU A 216 10.13 12.31 -11.91
C LEU A 216 8.87 11.65 -12.51
N ALA A 217 7.94 11.21 -11.66
CA ALA A 217 6.64 10.69 -12.07
C ALA A 217 5.54 11.77 -12.14
N GLY A 218 5.89 13.05 -11.96
CA GLY A 218 4.95 14.17 -11.97
C GLY A 218 4.08 14.24 -10.71
N ARG A 219 4.60 13.85 -9.55
CA ARG A 219 3.89 13.85 -8.26
C ARG A 219 4.68 14.59 -7.19
N VAL A 220 3.98 15.35 -6.36
CA VAL A 220 4.57 16.08 -5.23
C VAL A 220 3.69 15.85 -4.00
N TYR A 221 4.18 14.99 -3.10
CA TYR A 221 3.48 14.67 -1.84
C TYR A 221 3.87 15.59 -0.68
N LEU A 222 4.97 16.33 -0.78
CA LEU A 222 5.32 17.37 0.19
C LEU A 222 4.22 18.43 0.22
N PRO A 223 3.57 18.71 1.37
CA PRO A 223 2.55 19.74 1.46
C PRO A 223 3.10 21.12 1.08
N ARG A 224 2.34 21.88 0.30
CA ARG A 224 2.75 23.21 -0.15
C ARG A 224 3.04 24.15 1.01
N ASP A 225 2.18 24.18 2.04
CA ASP A 225 2.37 25.00 3.24
C ASP A 225 3.72 24.71 3.93
N ASP A 226 4.13 23.44 3.97
CA ASP A 226 5.40 23.06 4.58
C ASP A 226 6.58 23.45 3.68
N MET A 227 6.45 23.33 2.36
CA MET A 227 7.47 23.83 1.43
C MET A 227 7.64 25.36 1.55
N ASP A 228 6.55 26.11 1.62
CA ASP A 228 6.54 27.57 1.74
C ASP A 228 7.14 28.05 3.06
N ARG A 229 6.87 27.35 4.19
CA ARG A 229 7.50 27.61 5.51
C ARG A 229 9.02 27.56 5.47
N PHE A 230 9.59 26.75 4.57
CA PHE A 230 11.03 26.61 4.37
C PHE A 230 11.56 27.38 3.15
N GLY A 231 10.70 28.14 2.45
CA GLY A 231 11.10 28.90 1.25
C GLY A 231 11.50 28.00 0.07
N ILE A 232 10.90 26.82 -0.05
CA ILE A 232 11.24 25.82 -1.07
C ILE A 232 10.22 25.88 -2.18
N GLU A 233 10.67 26.26 -3.38
CA GLU A 233 9.87 26.11 -4.59
C GLU A 233 9.87 24.67 -5.09
N GLU A 234 8.81 24.26 -5.77
CA GLU A 234 8.66 22.90 -6.30
C GLU A 234 9.79 22.49 -7.25
N THR A 235 10.31 23.44 -8.04
CA THR A 235 11.45 23.23 -8.94
C THR A 235 12.74 22.85 -8.21
N ALA A 236 12.85 23.13 -6.90
CA ALA A 236 13.98 22.67 -6.10
C ALA A 236 14.06 21.13 -6.02
N LEU A 237 12.93 20.42 -6.20
CA LEU A 237 12.88 18.95 -6.22
C LEU A 237 13.51 18.36 -7.50
N ASP A 238 13.74 19.18 -8.53
CA ASP A 238 14.41 18.76 -9.78
C ASP A 238 15.93 18.70 -9.63
N ALA A 239 16.49 19.27 -8.56
CA ALA A 239 17.92 19.25 -8.27
C ALA A 239 18.48 17.82 -8.10
N SER A 240 19.80 17.69 -8.25
CA SER A 240 20.52 16.43 -8.00
C SER A 240 20.82 16.19 -6.51
N ARG A 241 20.74 17.23 -5.68
CA ARG A 241 21.01 17.23 -4.23
C ARG A 241 20.00 18.12 -3.53
N ALA A 242 19.57 17.69 -2.35
CA ALA A 242 18.72 18.50 -1.48
C ALA A 242 19.50 19.73 -0.96
N SER A 243 18.84 20.89 -0.94
CA SER A 243 19.36 22.08 -0.27
C SER A 243 19.35 21.89 1.25
N PRO A 244 20.10 22.69 2.02
CA PRO A 244 20.02 22.68 3.48
C PRO A 244 18.59 22.84 4.01
N ASP A 245 17.78 23.71 3.38
CA ASP A 245 16.38 23.92 3.79
C ASP A 245 15.49 22.73 3.47
N LEU A 246 15.67 22.07 2.31
CA LEU A 246 14.95 20.84 1.99
C LEU A 246 15.32 19.69 2.95
N ILE A 247 16.59 19.61 3.37
CA ILE A 247 17.02 18.66 4.41
C ILE A 247 16.33 18.94 5.75
N ARG A 248 16.18 20.22 6.14
CA ARG A 248 15.45 20.57 7.37
C ARG A 248 13.96 20.25 7.26
N LEU A 249 13.33 20.54 6.13
CA LEU A 249 11.94 20.17 5.87
C LEU A 249 11.76 18.64 5.96
N LEU A 250 12.55 17.86 5.23
CA LEU A 250 12.44 16.40 5.24
C LEU A 250 12.70 15.78 6.62
N ARG A 251 13.48 16.45 7.48
CA ARG A 251 13.62 16.05 8.88
C ARG A 251 12.31 16.21 9.66
N GLU A 252 11.60 17.33 9.50
CA GLU A 252 10.28 17.53 10.12
C GLU A 252 9.24 16.55 9.59
N GLU A 253 9.24 16.29 8.28
CA GLU A 253 8.32 15.35 7.65
C GLU A 253 8.55 13.90 8.09
N VAL A 254 9.82 13.48 8.22
CA VAL A 254 10.15 12.15 8.77
C VAL A 254 9.81 12.05 10.25
N ALA A 255 9.98 13.12 11.03
CA ALA A 255 9.56 13.15 12.42
C ALA A 255 8.04 12.97 12.55
N TRP A 256 7.26 13.63 11.68
CA TRP A 256 5.80 13.48 11.63
C TRP A 256 5.37 12.03 11.34
N ALA A 257 6.02 11.35 10.39
CA ALA A 257 5.78 9.91 10.18
C ALA A 257 6.11 9.08 11.44
N GLY A 258 7.15 9.49 12.19
CA GLY A 258 7.52 8.92 13.48
C GLY A 258 6.42 9.06 14.54
N GLU A 259 5.77 10.23 14.63
CA GLU A 259 4.65 10.48 15.55
C GLU A 259 3.45 9.57 15.23
N CYS A 260 3.14 9.35 13.95
CA CYS A 260 2.12 8.40 13.51
C CYS A 260 2.44 6.97 13.98
N PHE A 261 3.72 6.54 13.85
CA PHE A 261 4.16 5.24 14.36
C PHE A 261 4.06 5.13 15.88
N ASP A 262 4.31 6.21 16.61
CA ASP A 262 4.21 6.22 18.08
C ASP A 262 2.74 6.10 18.51
N ALA A 263 1.85 6.87 17.88
CA ALA A 263 0.41 6.82 18.11
C ALA A 263 -0.20 5.43 17.82
N GLY A 264 0.27 4.77 16.75
CA GLY A 264 -0.20 3.42 16.39
C GLY A 264 0.46 2.27 17.16
N SER A 265 1.61 2.51 17.81
CA SER A 265 2.39 1.46 18.47
C SER A 265 1.66 0.60 19.52
N PRO A 266 0.65 1.10 20.29
CA PRO A 266 -0.08 0.27 21.24
C PRO A 266 -0.83 -0.88 20.58
N LEU A 267 -1.17 -0.79 19.29
CA LEU A 267 -1.86 -1.84 18.53
C LEU A 267 -1.12 -3.17 18.57
N VAL A 268 0.22 -3.14 18.60
CA VAL A 268 1.06 -4.35 18.66
C VAL A 268 0.66 -5.26 19.82
N LYS A 269 0.23 -4.69 20.96
CA LYS A 269 -0.18 -5.46 22.15
C LYS A 269 -1.69 -5.69 22.23
N ARG A 270 -2.48 -4.82 21.61
CA ARG A 270 -3.94 -4.80 21.74
C ARG A 270 -4.68 -5.52 20.61
N ALA A 271 -4.06 -5.67 19.44
CA ALA A 271 -4.62 -6.42 18.33
C ALA A 271 -4.76 -7.92 18.67
N PRO A 272 -5.60 -8.67 17.94
CA PRO A 272 -5.64 -10.12 18.01
C PRO A 272 -4.23 -10.73 17.94
N LEU A 273 -3.93 -11.68 18.84
CA LEU A 273 -2.59 -12.28 18.99
C LEU A 273 -1.99 -12.77 17.66
N VAL A 274 -2.85 -13.25 16.76
CA VAL A 274 -2.47 -13.78 15.45
C VAL A 274 -1.95 -12.70 14.47
N LEU A 275 -2.30 -11.42 14.69
CA LEU A 275 -1.87 -10.30 13.85
C LEU A 275 -0.64 -9.57 14.42
N GLN A 276 -0.39 -9.69 15.72
CA GLN A 276 0.67 -8.92 16.41
C GLN A 276 2.05 -9.06 15.75
N PRO A 277 2.52 -10.26 15.35
CA PRO A 277 3.83 -10.41 14.70
C PRO A 277 3.93 -9.64 13.37
N ALA A 278 2.85 -9.66 12.57
CA ALA A 278 2.78 -8.92 11.32
C ALA A 278 2.79 -7.41 11.58
N ILE A 279 1.92 -6.92 12.48
CA ILE A 279 1.82 -5.50 12.86
C ILE A 279 3.17 -4.97 13.37
N ARG A 280 3.83 -5.72 14.26
CA ARG A 280 5.16 -5.35 14.78
C ARG A 280 6.21 -5.26 13.67
N MET A 281 6.20 -6.20 12.74
CA MET A 281 7.13 -6.18 11.62
C MET A 281 6.87 -4.99 10.68
N PHE A 282 5.60 -4.66 10.37
CA PHE A 282 5.29 -3.47 9.58
C PHE A 282 5.78 -2.20 10.28
N LEU A 283 5.46 -2.02 11.56
CA LEU A 283 5.89 -0.89 12.36
C LEU A 283 7.43 -0.76 12.41
N ALA A 284 8.12 -1.87 12.67
CA ALA A 284 9.59 -1.88 12.68
C ALA A 284 10.20 -1.65 11.29
N GLY A 285 9.53 -2.11 10.23
CA GLY A 285 9.90 -1.84 8.84
C GLY A 285 9.80 -0.36 8.49
N GLY A 286 8.70 0.30 8.84
CA GLY A 286 8.50 1.74 8.65
C GLY A 286 9.56 2.57 9.37
N ARG A 287 9.81 2.26 10.65
CA ARG A 287 10.89 2.91 11.42
C ARG A 287 12.27 2.66 10.83
N ALA A 288 12.53 1.47 10.30
CA ALA A 288 13.80 1.18 9.63
C ALA A 288 13.98 2.00 8.34
N VAL A 289 12.91 2.27 7.59
CA VAL A 289 12.93 3.19 6.44
C VAL A 289 13.24 4.61 6.91
N ALA A 290 12.55 5.12 7.93
CA ALA A 290 12.81 6.45 8.49
C ALA A 290 14.28 6.61 8.91
N SER A 291 14.84 5.62 9.62
CA SER A 291 16.26 5.64 9.99
C SER A 291 17.20 5.53 8.79
N CYS A 292 16.80 4.91 7.68
CA CYS A 292 17.59 4.95 6.44
C CYS A 292 17.61 6.36 5.83
N VAL A 293 16.46 7.06 5.82
CA VAL A 293 16.38 8.45 5.34
C VAL A 293 17.27 9.35 6.19
N GLU A 294 17.22 9.22 7.51
CA GLU A 294 18.08 9.94 8.43
C GLU A 294 19.57 9.66 8.21
N ARG A 295 19.97 8.38 8.07
CA ARG A 295 21.37 8.01 7.78
C ARG A 295 21.86 8.50 6.43
N ALA A 296 20.97 8.71 5.46
CA ALA A 296 21.29 9.34 4.19
C ALA A 296 21.41 10.88 4.29
N GLY A 297 21.31 11.45 5.50
CA GLY A 297 21.35 12.88 5.72
C GLY A 297 20.09 13.60 5.22
N PHE A 298 18.97 12.88 5.05
CA PHE A 298 17.72 13.37 4.47
C PHE A 298 17.82 13.83 3.00
N ASP A 299 18.95 13.61 2.31
CA ASP A 299 19.10 13.92 0.88
C ASP A 299 18.54 12.81 0.00
N THR A 300 17.20 12.72 -0.06
CA THR A 300 16.48 11.75 -0.88
C THR A 300 16.41 12.14 -2.36
N LEU A 301 16.98 13.30 -2.74
CA LEU A 301 17.19 13.70 -4.12
C LEU A 301 18.41 13.02 -4.75
N SER A 302 19.51 12.92 -4.00
CA SER A 302 20.76 12.28 -4.47
C SER A 302 20.72 10.77 -4.45
N VAL A 303 20.16 10.19 -3.41
CA VAL A 303 20.14 8.74 -3.23
C VAL A 303 18.83 8.34 -2.61
N ARG A 304 18.18 7.33 -3.20
CA ARG A 304 17.03 6.70 -2.56
C ARG A 304 17.53 5.85 -1.38
N PRO A 305 17.18 6.17 -0.12
CA PRO A 305 17.58 5.36 1.02
C PRO A 305 16.94 3.98 0.93
N MET A 306 17.65 2.91 1.29
CA MET A 306 17.13 1.54 1.17
C MET A 306 17.40 0.75 2.45
N VAL A 307 16.40 0.00 2.93
CA VAL A 307 16.61 -0.93 4.04
C VAL A 307 17.43 -2.12 3.54
N SER A 308 18.51 -2.44 4.24
CA SER A 308 19.41 -3.53 3.85
C SER A 308 18.70 -4.90 3.88
N THR A 309 19.16 -5.84 3.05
CA THR A 309 18.66 -7.23 3.06
C THR A 309 18.79 -7.86 4.45
N TRP A 310 19.90 -7.61 5.14
CA TRP A 310 20.13 -8.11 6.50
C TRP A 310 19.14 -7.57 7.51
N THR A 311 18.84 -6.27 7.47
CA THR A 311 17.81 -5.67 8.33
C THR A 311 16.45 -6.29 8.06
N LYS A 312 16.07 -6.47 6.78
CA LYS A 312 14.82 -7.14 6.40
C LYS A 312 14.73 -8.57 6.94
N LEU A 313 15.80 -9.36 6.77
CA LEU A 313 15.87 -10.72 7.28
C LEU A 313 15.78 -10.77 8.81
N ARG A 314 16.45 -9.86 9.53
CA ARG A 314 16.37 -9.77 10.98
C ARG A 314 14.97 -9.44 11.46
N LEU A 315 14.28 -8.49 10.82
CA LEU A 315 12.90 -8.13 11.15
C LEU A 315 11.94 -9.30 10.90
N ALA A 316 12.07 -9.96 9.75
CA ALA A 316 11.26 -11.14 9.42
C ALA A 316 11.53 -12.31 10.37
N ALA A 317 12.79 -12.57 10.72
CA ALA A 317 13.17 -13.60 11.68
C ALA A 317 12.63 -13.32 13.08
N ALA A 318 12.70 -12.08 13.55
CA ALA A 318 12.12 -11.69 14.84
C ALA A 318 10.61 -11.94 14.89
N ALA A 319 9.88 -11.54 13.85
CA ALA A 319 8.44 -11.80 13.73
C ALA A 319 8.12 -13.29 13.63
N TRP A 320 8.93 -14.06 12.91
CA TRP A 320 8.78 -15.52 12.79
C TRP A 320 8.99 -16.24 14.12
N CYS A 321 10.04 -15.88 14.87
CA CYS A 321 10.33 -16.47 16.18
C CYS A 321 9.12 -16.34 17.11
N GLU A 322 8.47 -15.17 17.15
CA GLU A 322 7.29 -14.93 17.96
C GLU A 322 6.10 -15.82 17.61
N ILE A 323 5.85 -16.05 16.31
CA ILE A 323 4.81 -17.00 15.86
C ILE A 323 5.11 -18.41 16.35
N THR A 324 6.39 -18.82 16.33
CA THR A 324 6.79 -20.16 16.73
C THR A 324 6.79 -20.39 18.24
N THR A 325 7.04 -19.34 19.04
CA THR A 325 7.09 -19.41 20.51
C THR A 325 5.77 -19.08 21.20
N ALA A 326 4.77 -18.55 20.48
CA ALA A 326 3.44 -18.31 21.02
C ALA A 326 2.77 -19.63 21.50
N PRO A 327 2.20 -19.66 22.73
CA PRO A 327 1.64 -20.88 23.31
C PRO A 327 0.51 -21.46 22.45
N TRP A 328 0.48 -22.80 22.37
CA TRP A 328 -0.30 -23.66 21.46
C TRP A 328 -1.82 -23.40 21.38
N ARG A 329 -2.40 -22.62 22.30
CA ARG A 329 -3.86 -22.34 22.38
C ARG A 329 -4.39 -21.37 21.31
N SER A 330 -3.54 -20.72 20.52
CA SER A 330 -3.93 -19.77 19.46
C SER A 330 -3.95 -20.37 18.04
N ARG A 331 -3.84 -21.71 17.90
CA ARG A 331 -3.66 -22.39 16.59
C ARG A 331 -4.92 -23.12 16.07
N VAL A 332 -6.06 -22.98 16.73
CA VAL A 332 -7.35 -23.57 16.28
C VAL A 332 -8.17 -22.50 15.57
#